data_AF-A0A1Y4EPN8-F1
#
_entry.id   AF-A0A1Y4EPN8-F1
#
_cell.length_a   1.000
_cell.length_b   1.000
_cell.length_c   1.000
_cell.angle_alpha   90.00
_cell.angle_beta   90.00
_cell.angle_gamma   90.00
#
_symmetry.space_group_name_H-M   'P 1'
#
loop_
_entity.id
_entity.type
_entity.pdbx_description
1 polymer ?
#
loop_
_entity_poly.entity_id
_entity_poly.type
_entity_poly.pdbx_seq_one_letter_code
_entity_poly.pdbx_strand_id
1 'polypeptide(L)'
;MKKVELREDEQKKYTTIKKLVETGGNKKKAATKLNCSLRTIDRMIVRYKNQGKAGFIHGNRGKMPSTTISQETKNKIVDLYINEYLNTNYTYFCQIIKDRFGYTISDTTINRWLREKNIISPYARKKTKKQFKKLKKNQNN
;
A
#
# COMPACT_ATOMS: atom_id res chain seq x y z
N MET A 1 -18.43 18.68 -2.64
CA MET A 1 -18.03 17.66 -1.65
C MET A 1 -17.29 16.52 -2.35
N LYS A 2 -16.14 16.06 -1.84
CA LYS A 2 -15.44 14.88 -2.42
C LYS A 2 -16.32 13.62 -2.26
N LYS A 3 -16.43 12.82 -3.32
CA LYS A 3 -17.19 11.56 -3.30
C LYS A 3 -16.52 10.56 -2.36
N VAL A 4 -17.26 10.07 -1.36
CA VAL A 4 -16.79 9.04 -0.43
C VAL A 4 -17.00 7.66 -1.06
N GLU A 5 -15.90 7.05 -1.52
CA GLU A 5 -15.89 5.73 -2.14
C GLU A 5 -15.43 4.66 -1.15
N LEU A 6 -16.31 3.69 -0.89
CA LEU A 6 -16.07 2.57 0.02
C LEU A 6 -15.73 1.31 -0.79
N ARG A 7 -14.82 0.49 -0.27
CA ARG A 7 -14.62 -0.89 -0.76
C ARG A 7 -15.86 -1.72 -0.44
N GLU A 8 -16.00 -2.87 -1.10
CA GLU A 8 -17.18 -3.73 -0.94
C GLU A 8 -17.49 -4.07 0.53
N ASP A 9 -16.47 -4.45 1.31
CA ASP A 9 -16.63 -4.76 2.74
C ASP A 9 -16.98 -3.53 3.59
N GLU A 10 -16.37 -2.38 3.28
CA GLU A 10 -16.67 -1.10 3.94
C GLU A 10 -18.12 -0.69 3.65
N GLN A 11 -18.59 -0.90 2.41
CA GLN A 11 -19.94 -0.63 1.96
C GLN A 11 -20.97 -1.57 2.60
N LYS A 12 -20.65 -2.87 2.75
CA LYS A 12 -21.49 -3.84 3.48
C LYS A 12 -21.71 -3.43 4.94
N LYS A 13 -20.64 -2.98 5.61
CA LYS A 13 -20.71 -2.45 6.99
C LYS A 13 -21.56 -1.19 7.05
N TYR A 14 -21.28 -0.22 6.17
CA TYR A 14 -22.02 1.04 6.11
C TYR A 14 -23.52 0.84 5.88
N THR A 15 -23.92 0.06 4.88
CA THR A 15 -25.34 -0.16 4.55
C THR A 15 -26.09 -0.86 5.67
N THR A 16 -25.46 -1.83 6.34
CA THR A 16 -26.06 -2.55 7.46
C THR A 16 -26.27 -1.63 8.66
N ILE A 17 -25.29 -0.79 8.99
CA ILE A 17 -25.38 0.13 10.13
C ILE A 17 -26.30 1.30 9.83
N LYS A 18 -26.26 1.87 8.61
CA LYS A 18 -27.20 2.90 8.16
C LYS A 18 -28.64 2.43 8.35
N LYS A 19 -28.97 1.24 7.81
CA LYS A 19 -30.30 0.64 7.95
C LYS A 19 -30.67 0.44 9.41
N LEU A 20 -29.76 -0.08 10.23
CA LEU A 20 -30.02 -0.31 11.65
C LEU A 20 -30.36 0.98 12.40
N VAL A 21 -29.66 2.08 12.12
CA VAL A 21 -29.89 3.38 12.75
C VAL A 21 -31.19 4.01 12.27
N GLU A 22 -31.51 3.91 10.98
CA GLU A 22 -32.74 4.48 10.40
C GLU A 22 -34.01 3.74 10.86
N THR A 23 -33.96 2.41 10.97
CA THR A 23 -35.15 1.61 11.32
C THR A 23 -35.26 1.25 12.80
N GLY A 24 -34.30 1.65 13.65
CA GLY A 24 -34.25 1.22 15.06
C GLY A 24 -34.15 -0.30 15.23
N GLY A 25 -33.49 -1.00 14.29
CA GLY A 25 -33.54 -2.46 14.19
C GLY A 25 -32.75 -3.23 15.26
N ASN A 26 -32.93 -4.56 15.29
CA ASN A 26 -32.26 -5.44 16.26
C ASN A 26 -30.73 -5.52 16.02
N LYS A 27 -29.94 -5.08 17.02
CA LYS A 27 -28.46 -5.10 17.01
C LYS A 27 -27.88 -6.52 16.88
N LYS A 28 -28.50 -7.53 17.49
CA LYS A 28 -28.02 -8.93 17.41
C LYS A 28 -28.07 -9.45 15.97
N LYS A 29 -29.13 -9.12 15.23
CA LYS A 29 -29.27 -9.51 13.82
C LYS A 29 -28.18 -8.89 12.94
N ALA A 30 -27.85 -7.62 13.18
CA ALA A 30 -26.76 -6.95 12.47
C ALA A 30 -25.39 -7.54 12.82
N ALA A 31 -25.17 -7.89 14.09
CA ALA A 31 -23.96 -8.56 14.57
C ALA A 31 -23.74 -9.91 13.87
N THR A 32 -24.79 -10.75 13.79
CA THR A 32 -24.75 -12.02 13.05
C THR A 32 -24.48 -11.81 11.56
N LYS A 33 -25.15 -10.83 10.93
CA LYS A 33 -24.98 -10.53 9.50
C LYS A 33 -23.55 -10.09 9.15
N LEU A 34 -22.92 -9.30 10.02
CA LEU A 34 -21.55 -8.80 9.83
C LEU A 34 -20.49 -9.70 10.46
N ASN A 35 -20.88 -10.85 11.03
CA ASN A 35 -20.02 -11.76 11.78
C ASN A 35 -19.10 -11.04 12.78
N CYS A 36 -19.70 -10.20 13.64
CA CYS A 36 -18.95 -9.40 14.61
C CYS A 36 -19.67 -9.31 15.96
N SER A 37 -18.97 -8.82 16.99
CA SER A 37 -19.56 -8.66 18.32
C SER A 37 -20.51 -7.47 18.41
N LEU A 38 -21.45 -7.52 19.36
CA LEU A 38 -22.35 -6.39 19.66
C LEU A 38 -21.59 -5.09 19.94
N ARG A 39 -20.48 -5.17 20.68
CA ARG A 39 -19.59 -4.03 20.93
C ARG A 39 -19.06 -3.39 19.64
N THR A 40 -18.81 -4.20 18.60
CA THR A 40 -18.37 -3.70 17.30
C THR A 40 -19.50 -2.95 16.61
N ILE A 41 -20.72 -3.46 16.67
CA ILE A 41 -21.91 -2.77 16.16
C ILE A 41 -22.08 -1.41 16.86
N ASP A 42 -22.01 -1.35 18.19
CA ASP A 42 -22.14 -0.09 18.93
C ASP A 42 -21.07 0.93 18.53
N ARG A 43 -19.82 0.50 18.38
CA ARG A 43 -18.73 1.34 17.86
C ARG A 43 -19.00 1.86 16.45
N MET A 44 -19.58 1.03 15.57
CA MET A 44 -19.94 1.45 14.22
C MET A 44 -21.12 2.42 14.23
N ILE A 45 -22.09 2.29 15.14
CA ILE A 45 -23.20 3.24 15.31
C ILE A 45 -22.66 4.61 15.74
N VAL A 46 -21.79 4.66 16.75
CA VAL A 46 -21.17 5.93 17.21
C VAL A 46 -20.40 6.59 16.07
N ARG A 47 -19.60 5.80 15.34
CA ARG A 47 -18.86 6.26 14.16
C ARG A 47 -19.77 6.79 13.05
N TYR A 48 -20.88 6.12 12.76
CA TYR A 48 -21.87 6.58 11.78
C TYR A 48 -22.51 7.90 12.18
N LYS A 49 -22.87 8.07 13.47
CA LYS A 49 -23.42 9.33 13.98
C LYS A 49 -22.44 10.50 13.88
N ASN A 50 -21.15 10.25 14.13
CA ASN A 50 -20.13 11.31 14.15
C ASN A 50 -19.59 11.66 12.75
N GLN A 51 -19.43 10.66 11.86
CA GLN A 51 -18.67 10.81 10.61
C GLN A 51 -19.47 10.37 9.37
N GLY A 52 -20.70 9.89 9.53
CA GLY A 52 -21.55 9.41 8.44
C GLY A 52 -20.87 8.30 7.62
N LYS A 53 -20.98 8.40 6.29
CA LYS A 53 -20.38 7.45 5.35
C LYS A 53 -18.84 7.44 5.42
N ALA A 54 -18.22 8.60 5.70
CA ALA A 54 -16.77 8.74 5.70
C ALA A 54 -16.08 7.92 6.81
N GLY A 55 -16.76 7.69 7.95
CA GLY A 55 -16.18 6.92 9.06
C GLY A 55 -15.92 5.45 8.74
N PHE A 56 -16.55 4.91 7.71
CA PHE A 56 -16.32 3.52 7.26
C PHE A 56 -15.11 3.37 6.33
N ILE A 57 -14.48 4.47 5.92
CA ILE A 57 -13.18 4.41 5.25
C ILE A 57 -12.15 3.86 6.24
N HIS A 58 -11.34 2.90 5.80
CA HIS A 58 -10.24 2.38 6.60
C HIS A 58 -9.25 3.50 6.99
N GLY A 59 -8.90 3.59 8.28
CA GLY A 59 -8.10 4.69 8.82
C GLY A 59 -6.69 4.81 8.25
N ASN A 60 -6.12 3.71 7.76
CA ASN A 60 -4.80 3.70 7.11
C ASN A 60 -4.89 3.88 5.59
N ARG A 61 -6.10 4.08 5.04
CA ARG A 61 -6.27 4.26 3.60
C ARG A 61 -5.58 5.55 3.16
N GLY A 62 -4.58 5.40 2.29
CA GLY A 62 -3.78 6.53 1.80
C GLY A 62 -2.79 7.11 2.82
N LYS A 63 -2.68 6.54 4.02
CA LYS A 63 -1.66 6.95 4.99
C LYS A 63 -0.39 6.14 4.75
N MET A 64 0.72 6.85 4.61
CA MET A 64 2.05 6.26 4.60
C MET A 64 2.55 6.13 6.04
N PRO A 65 3.21 5.01 6.41
CA PRO A 65 3.92 4.90 7.69
C PRO A 65 4.94 6.03 7.88
N SER A 66 5.21 6.43 9.12
CA SER A 66 6.21 7.47 9.44
C SER A 66 7.62 7.12 8.98
N THR A 67 7.93 5.83 8.85
CA THR A 67 9.20 5.30 8.36
C THR A 67 9.32 5.27 6.83
N THR A 68 8.30 5.75 6.11
CA THR A 68 8.30 5.73 4.65
C THR A 68 9.31 6.75 4.11
N ILE A 69 10.25 6.26 3.30
CA ILE A 69 11.18 7.13 2.56
C ILE A 69 10.37 8.00 1.61
N SER A 70 10.64 9.30 1.61
CA SER A 70 9.93 10.26 0.76
C SER A 70 10.07 9.88 -0.72
N GLN A 71 9.05 10.19 -1.51
CA GLN A 71 9.09 9.90 -2.95
C GLN A 71 10.24 10.64 -3.64
N GLU A 72 10.58 11.84 -3.16
CA GLU A 72 11.72 12.62 -3.64
C GLU A 72 13.05 11.89 -3.40
N THR A 73 13.30 11.41 -2.17
CA THR A 73 14.51 10.66 -1.84
C THR A 73 14.58 9.35 -2.64
N LYS A 74 13.46 8.64 -2.77
CA LYS A 74 13.37 7.44 -3.62
C LYS A 74 13.79 7.74 -5.06
N ASN A 75 13.27 8.81 -5.66
CA ASN A 75 13.59 9.18 -7.03
C ASN A 75 15.09 9.50 -7.17
N LYS A 76 15.64 10.33 -6.27
CA LYS A 76 17.06 10.68 -6.24
C LYS A 76 17.97 9.44 -6.21
N ILE A 77 17.66 8.47 -5.34
CA ILE A 77 18.46 7.25 -5.19
C ILE A 77 18.38 6.37 -6.46
N VAL A 78 17.19 6.27 -7.05
CA VAL A 78 17.03 5.49 -8.28
C VAL A 78 17.76 6.15 -9.46
N ASP A 79 17.70 7.48 -9.57
CA ASP A 79 18.36 8.20 -10.65
C ASP A 79 19.89 8.14 -10.50
N LEU A 80 20.39 8.23 -9.26
CA LEU A 80 21.80 8.01 -8.96
C LEU A 80 22.28 6.62 -9.40
N TYR A 81 21.49 5.58 -9.14
CA TYR A 81 21.82 4.23 -9.60
C TYR A 81 21.92 4.15 -11.13
N ILE A 82 20.95 4.76 -11.83
CA ILE A 82 20.88 4.70 -13.30
C ILE A 82 22.07 5.43 -13.94
N ASN A 83 22.41 6.61 -13.41
CA ASN A 83 23.39 7.49 -14.02
C ASN A 83 24.83 7.13 -13.66
N GLU A 84 25.09 6.71 -12.41
CA GLU A 84 26.46 6.57 -11.89
C GLU A 84 26.82 5.13 -11.48
N TYR A 85 25.85 4.29 -11.08
CA TYR A 85 26.13 3.00 -10.44
C TYR A 85 25.48 1.80 -11.12
N LEU A 86 25.10 1.92 -12.39
CA LEU A 86 24.30 0.92 -13.12
C LEU A 86 24.93 -0.48 -13.08
N ASN A 87 26.26 -0.56 -13.09
CA ASN A 87 27.04 -1.79 -13.13
C ASN A 87 27.41 -2.36 -11.75
N THR A 88 26.95 -1.75 -10.66
CA THR A 88 27.28 -2.21 -9.30
C THR A 88 26.32 -3.29 -8.78
N ASN A 89 26.78 -4.07 -7.80
CA ASN A 89 25.88 -4.92 -7.02
C ASN A 89 25.04 -4.04 -6.07
N TYR A 90 23.76 -4.37 -5.90
CA TYR A 90 22.86 -3.64 -5.00
C TYR A 90 23.37 -3.60 -3.56
N THR A 91 24.00 -4.66 -3.06
CA THR A 91 24.59 -4.66 -1.72
C THR A 91 25.67 -3.58 -1.57
N TYR A 92 26.52 -3.44 -2.58
CA TYR A 92 27.55 -2.41 -2.60
C TYR A 92 26.95 -1.01 -2.76
N PHE A 93 25.94 -0.87 -3.63
CA PHE A 93 25.21 0.39 -3.77
C PHE A 93 24.52 0.82 -2.47
N CYS A 94 23.95 -0.11 -1.70
CA CYS A 94 23.41 0.19 -0.36
C CYS A 94 24.47 0.77 0.59
N GLN A 95 25.71 0.27 0.54
CA GLN A 95 26.82 0.80 1.33
C GLN A 95 27.15 2.23 0.91
N ILE A 96 27.27 2.49 -0.40
CA ILE A 96 27.48 3.86 -0.91
C ILE A 96 26.37 4.81 -0.47
N ILE A 97 25.11 4.37 -0.55
CA ILE A 97 23.96 5.19 -0.13
C ILE A 97 24.02 5.51 1.37
N LYS A 98 24.40 4.54 2.20
CA LYS A 98 24.57 4.75 3.63
C LYS A 98 25.73 5.70 3.93
N ASP A 99 26.88 5.49 3.33
CA ASP A 99 28.11 6.22 3.66
C ASP A 99 28.10 7.65 3.12
N ARG A 100 27.58 7.86 1.91
CA ARG A 100 27.57 9.19 1.25
C ARG A 100 26.32 10.01 1.56
N PHE A 101 25.16 9.35 1.74
CA PHE A 101 23.87 10.04 1.86
C PHE A 101 23.15 9.76 3.18
N GLY A 102 23.70 8.92 4.06
CA GLY A 102 23.15 8.67 5.39
C GLY A 102 21.88 7.82 5.41
N TYR A 103 21.43 7.28 4.27
CA TYR A 103 20.19 6.49 4.21
C TYR A 103 20.47 5.00 4.37
N THR A 104 19.80 4.35 5.33
CA THR A 104 19.82 2.90 5.50
C THR A 104 18.68 2.25 4.71
N ILE A 105 19.01 1.68 3.55
CA ILE A 105 18.04 1.04 2.65
C ILE A 105 18.50 -0.37 2.33
N SER A 106 17.59 -1.33 2.40
CA SER A 106 17.90 -2.72 2.02
C SER A 106 18.04 -2.87 0.51
N ASP A 107 18.89 -3.81 0.10
CA ASP A 107 19.06 -4.22 -1.30
C ASP A 107 17.74 -4.69 -1.93
N THR A 108 16.89 -5.36 -1.15
CA THR A 108 15.54 -5.77 -1.54
C THR A 108 14.64 -4.58 -1.88
N THR A 109 14.77 -3.48 -1.14
CA THR A 109 14.01 -2.25 -1.38
C THR A 109 14.48 -1.55 -2.66
N ILE A 110 15.79 -1.44 -2.85
CA ILE A 110 16.38 -0.87 -4.06
C ILE A 110 16.00 -1.72 -5.29
N ASN A 111 16.11 -3.05 -5.18
CA ASN A 111 15.70 -3.98 -6.23
C ASN A 111 14.22 -3.82 -6.59
N ARG A 112 13.34 -3.62 -5.60
CA ARG A 112 11.92 -3.33 -5.84
C ARG A 112 11.74 -2.04 -6.63
N TRP A 113 12.38 -0.95 -6.21
CA TRP A 113 12.28 0.35 -6.89
C TRP A 113 12.82 0.32 -8.32
N LEU A 114 13.94 -0.37 -8.54
CA LEU A 114 14.52 -0.53 -9.88
C LEU A 114 13.65 -1.41 -10.78
N ARG A 115 13.00 -2.43 -10.23
CA ARG A 115 12.04 -3.26 -10.98
C ARG A 115 10.81 -2.50 -11.42
N GLU A 116 10.33 -1.55 -10.62
CA GLU A 116 9.25 -0.64 -11.01
C GLU A 116 9.65 0.18 -12.27
N LYS A 117 10.94 0.53 -12.40
CA LYS A 117 11.50 1.17 -13.61
C LYS A 117 12.01 0.17 -14.67
N ASN A 118 11.63 -1.11 -14.58
CA ASN A 118 12.05 -2.14 -15.53
C ASN A 118 13.60 -2.30 -15.67
N ILE A 119 14.33 -2.09 -14.57
CA ILE A 119 15.77 -2.29 -14.46
C ILE A 119 16.04 -3.55 -13.61
N ILE A 120 17.03 -4.33 -14.04
CA ILE A 120 17.47 -5.54 -13.34
C ILE A 120 18.96 -5.44 -13.03
N SER A 121 19.39 -6.04 -11.92
CA SER A 121 20.79 -6.08 -11.57
C SER A 121 21.63 -6.72 -12.68
N PRO A 122 22.81 -6.16 -13.01
CA PRO A 122 23.76 -6.78 -13.94
C PRO A 122 24.07 -8.23 -13.55
N TYR A 123 24.22 -8.48 -12.25
CA TYR A 123 24.55 -9.75 -11.62
C TYR A 123 23.33 -10.66 -11.37
N ALA A 124 22.16 -10.34 -11.93
CA ALA A 124 20.98 -11.17 -11.75
C ALA A 124 21.15 -12.57 -12.37
N ARG A 125 20.62 -13.58 -11.66
CA ARG A 125 20.65 -14.99 -12.11
C ARG A 125 19.93 -15.17 -13.45
N LYS A 126 20.36 -16.18 -14.24
CA LYS A 126 19.78 -16.52 -15.55
C LYS A 126 18.25 -16.69 -15.50
N LYS A 127 17.72 -17.38 -14.47
CA LYS A 127 16.27 -17.56 -14.25
C LYS A 127 15.55 -16.22 -14.15
N THR A 128 16.08 -15.28 -13.37
CA THR A 128 15.52 -13.95 -13.16
C THR A 128 15.55 -13.13 -14.44
N LYS A 129 16.65 -13.16 -15.20
CA LYS A 129 16.75 -12.51 -16.52
C LYS A 129 15.69 -13.06 -17.50
N LYS A 130 15.49 -14.38 -17.52
CA LYS A 130 14.47 -15.04 -18.38
C LYS A 130 13.04 -14.61 -18.01
N GLN A 131 12.70 -14.62 -16.72
CA GLN A 131 11.39 -14.16 -16.23
C GLN A 131 11.16 -12.69 -16.57
N PHE A 132 12.19 -11.86 -16.37
CA PHE A 132 12.11 -10.44 -16.66
C PHE A 132 11.89 -10.14 -18.15
N LYS A 133 12.57 -10.86 -19.05
CA LYS A 133 12.32 -10.77 -20.50
C LYS A 133 10.88 -11.16 -20.88
N LYS A 134 10.32 -12.21 -20.26
CA LYS A 134 8.91 -12.60 -20.48
C LYS A 134 7.94 -11.51 -20.04
N LEU A 135 8.16 -10.92 -18.86
CA LEU A 135 7.34 -9.84 -18.34
C LEU A 135 7.37 -8.61 -19.26
N LYS A 136 8.55 -8.21 -19.75
CA LYS A 136 8.67 -7.11 -20.74
C LYS A 136 7.92 -7.40 -22.03
N LYS A 137 7.98 -8.63 -22.56
CA LYS A 137 7.27 -9.02 -23.78
C LYS A 137 5.74 -8.90 -23.63
N ASN A 138 5.22 -9.26 -22.46
CA ASN A 138 3.78 -9.18 -22.17
C ASN A 138 3.27 -7.75 -21.91
N GLN A 139 4.15 -6.79 -21.64
CA GLN A 139 3.78 -5.38 -21.45
C GLN A 139 3.73 -4.59 -22.78
N ASN A 140 4.37 -5.12 -23.83
CA ASN A 140 4.46 -4.49 -25.15
C ASN A 140 3.47 -5.08 -26.18
N ASN A 141 2.66 -6.05 -25.77
CA ASN A 141 1.53 -6.62 -26.52
C ASN A 141 0.23 -6.17 -25.88
#